data_AF-A0A847K2R9-F1
#
_entry.id   AF-A0A847K2R9-F1
#
_cell.length_a   1.000
_cell.length_b   1.000
_cell.length_c   1.000
_cell.angle_alpha   90.00
_cell.angle_beta   90.00
_cell.angle_gamma   90.00
#
_symmetry.space_group_name_H-M   'P 1'
#
loop_
_entity.id
_entity.type
_entity.pdbx_description
1 polymer ?
#
loop_
_entity_poly.entity_id
_entity_poly.type
_entity_poly.pdbx_seq_one_letter_code
_entity_poly.pdbx_strand_id
1 'polypeptide(L)'
;MSTPRFKPYLAAPNGDIELALDLYKWNAQMAGAALEQLSHLEVLLRNAIDNQLASYCQEETVKIPWFLLEPYYSAQSQIIKEVRDRLRKTGDDSRDQIVAGVSFGFWTGWFGPKYEELWRKSLRLAFPNGSGLRKEISVLVEQLRKFRNRIAHHDSLLNIDIGFEMNSVFKLAEIINPDAATWMRSIDRTREVAIAKPVDTIDTVIVPAANAWGFYQRHRAYVCQPGRYFQKVQSIAFYSDRRIQPVIPQIKNRYDNVRCNLAEARRLQASSSRDERKLGQAIQAVLDEGWDTGTYQFFILSGPDDPASVALKNELTNTRTGRSSAFVRKQRYTSIHQLHHAQDIWDL
;
A
#
# COMPACT_ATOMS: atom_id res chain seq x y z
N MET A 1 -5.22 22.74 -15.80
CA MET A 1 -4.34 21.56 -15.69
C MET A 1 -3.97 21.10 -17.10
N SER A 2 -2.73 20.71 -17.40
CA SER A 2 -2.37 20.33 -18.77
C SER A 2 -2.88 18.92 -19.13
N THR A 3 -3.34 18.74 -20.38
CA THR A 3 -3.89 17.47 -20.90
C THR A 3 -2.98 16.25 -20.63
N PRO A 4 -1.63 16.34 -20.77
CA PRO A 4 -0.74 15.21 -20.47
C PRO A 4 -0.71 14.81 -18.98
N ARG A 5 -0.83 15.79 -18.07
CA ARG A 5 -0.83 15.52 -16.61
C ARG A 5 -2.15 14.94 -16.11
N PHE A 6 -3.26 15.19 -16.80
CA PHE A 6 -4.55 14.57 -16.47
C PHE A 6 -4.73 13.16 -17.03
N LYS A 7 -4.02 12.84 -18.12
CA LYS A 7 -4.16 11.57 -18.85
C LYS A 7 -4.09 10.31 -17.95
N PRO A 8 -3.20 10.21 -16.94
CA PRO A 8 -3.17 9.04 -16.04
C PRO A 8 -4.46 8.87 -15.23
N TYR A 9 -5.10 9.99 -14.85
CA TYR A 9 -6.33 10.00 -14.04
C TYR A 9 -7.58 9.73 -14.87
N LEU A 10 -7.55 10.01 -16.18
CA LEU A 10 -8.64 9.68 -17.12
C LEU A 10 -8.59 8.23 -17.62
N ALA A 11 -7.42 7.60 -17.60
CA ALA A 11 -7.26 6.22 -18.05
C ALA A 11 -7.75 5.18 -17.01
N ALA A 12 -7.77 5.55 -15.73
CA ALA A 12 -8.23 4.68 -14.64
C ALA A 12 -9.77 4.47 -14.59
N PRO A 13 -10.63 5.46 -14.92
CA PRO A 13 -12.08 5.34 -14.79
C PRO A 13 -12.90 4.93 -16.03
N ASN A 14 -12.30 4.34 -17.07
CA ASN A 14 -12.94 4.19 -18.40
C ASN A 14 -13.56 5.50 -18.95
N GLY A 15 -13.00 6.66 -18.58
CA GLY A 15 -13.47 7.98 -19.04
C GLY A 15 -14.44 8.72 -18.12
N ASP A 16 -14.73 8.22 -16.91
CA ASP A 16 -15.45 9.00 -15.89
C ASP A 16 -14.60 10.21 -15.42
N ILE A 17 -15.07 11.40 -15.76
CA ILE A 17 -14.40 12.67 -15.48
C ILE A 17 -14.48 13.02 -13.99
N GLU A 18 -15.59 12.71 -13.31
CA GLU A 18 -15.76 13.02 -11.88
C GLU A 18 -14.80 12.17 -11.05
N LEU A 19 -14.71 10.88 -11.33
CA LEU A 19 -13.74 10.02 -10.66
C LEU A 19 -12.29 10.43 -10.97
N ALA A 20 -11.99 10.82 -12.21
CA ALA A 20 -10.66 11.32 -12.56
C ALA A 20 -10.28 12.57 -11.75
N LEU A 21 -11.23 13.47 -11.52
CA LEU A 21 -11.03 14.65 -10.67
C LEU A 21 -10.83 14.27 -9.20
N ASP A 22 -11.59 13.30 -8.69
CA ASP A 22 -11.44 12.84 -7.30
C ASP A 22 -10.13 12.09 -7.09
N LEU A 23 -9.69 11.27 -8.04
CA LEU A 23 -8.36 10.65 -8.03
C LEU A 23 -7.23 11.69 -8.08
N TYR A 24 -7.42 12.79 -8.81
CA TYR A 24 -6.47 13.89 -8.83
C TYR A 24 -6.39 14.61 -7.47
N LYS A 25 -7.55 14.91 -6.85
CA LYS A 25 -7.61 15.47 -5.48
C LYS A 25 -6.93 14.53 -4.48
N TRP A 26 -7.25 13.25 -4.54
CA TRP A 26 -6.64 12.22 -3.70
C TRP A 26 -5.12 12.18 -3.87
N ASN A 27 -4.61 12.26 -5.11
CA ASN A 27 -3.17 12.27 -5.37
C ASN A 27 -2.47 13.45 -4.69
N ALA A 28 -3.09 14.64 -4.73
CA ALA A 28 -2.56 15.82 -4.05
C ALA A 28 -2.58 15.66 -2.52
N GLN A 29 -3.65 15.11 -1.96
CA GLN A 29 -3.74 14.80 -0.53
C GLN A 29 -2.69 13.78 -0.10
N MET A 30 -2.49 12.73 -0.89
CA MET A 30 -1.50 11.69 -0.64
C MET A 30 -0.08 12.25 -0.70
N ALA A 31 0.22 13.05 -1.73
CA ALA A 31 1.51 13.73 -1.86
C ALA A 31 1.78 14.65 -0.66
N GLY A 32 0.78 15.38 -0.16
CA GLY A 32 0.88 16.22 1.03
C GLY A 32 1.16 15.41 2.31
N ALA A 33 0.43 14.32 2.53
CA ALA A 33 0.62 13.44 3.69
C ALA A 33 2.01 12.76 3.66
N ALA A 34 2.47 12.32 2.49
CA ALA A 34 3.81 11.73 2.37
C ALA A 34 4.92 12.78 2.53
N LEU A 35 4.72 14.00 2.02
CA LEU A 35 5.69 15.10 2.18
C LEU A 35 5.88 15.50 3.65
N GLU A 36 4.82 15.47 4.45
CA GLU A 36 4.89 15.68 5.90
C GLU A 36 5.92 14.76 6.55
N GLN A 37 5.80 13.46 6.30
CA GLN A 37 6.71 12.44 6.84
C GLN A 37 8.14 12.57 6.29
N LEU A 38 8.28 12.84 4.99
CA LEU A 38 9.58 13.09 4.37
C LEU A 38 10.27 14.33 4.96
N SER A 39 9.52 15.37 5.33
CA SER A 39 10.07 16.58 5.94
C SER A 39 10.66 16.29 7.33
N HIS A 40 9.97 15.50 8.14
CA HIS A 40 10.50 15.04 9.44
C HIS A 40 11.75 14.18 9.28
N LEU A 41 11.74 13.24 8.33
CA LEU A 41 12.90 12.41 8.01
C LEU A 41 14.10 13.25 7.54
N GLU A 42 13.88 14.25 6.70
CA GLU A 42 14.93 15.11 6.16
C GLU A 42 15.63 15.91 7.27
N VAL A 43 14.85 16.43 8.24
CA VAL A 43 15.41 17.10 9.43
C VAL A 43 16.19 16.13 10.31
N LEU A 44 15.68 14.91 10.51
CA LEU A 44 16.36 13.88 11.29
C LEU A 44 17.69 13.46 10.64
N LEU A 45 17.66 13.19 9.33
CA LEU A 45 18.82 12.76 8.55
C LEU A 45 19.92 13.84 8.51
N ARG A 46 19.56 15.09 8.21
CA ARG A 46 20.54 16.18 8.13
C ARG A 46 21.25 16.40 9.47
N ASN A 47 20.50 16.40 10.57
CA ASN A 47 21.07 16.61 11.90
C ASN A 47 21.98 15.44 12.31
N ALA A 48 21.56 14.21 12.01
CA ALA A 48 22.38 13.03 12.30
C ALA A 48 23.72 13.05 11.54
N ILE A 49 23.71 13.39 10.25
CA ILE A 49 24.93 13.49 9.44
C ILE A 49 25.80 14.69 9.90
N ASP A 50 25.18 15.85 10.09
CA ASP A 50 25.85 17.08 10.48
C ASP A 50 26.63 16.92 11.79
N ASN A 51 26.02 16.28 12.80
CA ASN A 51 26.66 15.98 14.08
C ASN A 51 27.88 15.05 13.92
N GLN A 52 27.77 14.00 13.10
CA GLN A 52 28.88 13.07 12.90
C GLN A 52 30.04 13.69 12.12
N LEU A 53 29.75 14.54 11.13
CA LEU A 53 30.78 15.28 10.41
C LEU A 53 31.46 16.32 11.30
N ALA A 54 30.69 17.02 12.14
CA ALA A 54 31.23 17.98 13.10
C ALA A 54 32.20 17.31 14.10
N SER A 55 31.81 16.16 14.64
CA SER A 55 32.65 15.39 15.55
C SER A 55 33.90 14.85 14.85
N TYR A 56 33.77 14.30 13.65
CA TYR A 56 34.90 13.76 12.89
C TYR A 56 35.94 14.82 12.53
N CYS A 57 35.49 16.03 12.18
CA CYS A 57 36.34 17.18 11.91
C CYS A 57 36.85 17.89 13.18
N GLN A 58 36.46 17.42 14.37
CA GLN A 58 36.84 17.99 15.66
C GLN A 58 36.52 19.49 15.73
N GLU A 59 35.32 19.88 15.29
CA GLU A 59 34.92 21.30 15.21
C GLU A 59 35.05 22.03 16.54
N GLU A 60 34.85 21.33 17.67
CA GLU A 60 35.05 21.90 19.01
C GLU A 60 36.49 22.39 19.24
N THR A 61 37.47 21.72 18.63
CA THR A 61 38.89 22.07 18.74
C THR A 61 39.29 23.02 17.62
N VAL A 62 38.90 22.71 16.37
CA VAL A 62 39.31 23.46 15.17
C VAL A 62 38.59 24.80 15.03
N LYS A 63 37.40 24.94 15.63
CA LYS A 63 36.52 26.12 15.56
C LYS A 63 36.10 26.53 14.14
N ILE A 64 36.22 25.62 13.17
CA ILE A 64 35.82 25.81 11.78
C ILE A 64 34.83 24.69 11.44
N PRO A 65 33.60 25.02 10.97
CA PRO A 65 32.63 24.03 10.53
C PRO A 65 33.18 23.07 9.46
N TRP A 66 32.77 21.79 9.49
CA TRP A 66 33.25 20.74 8.59
C TRP A 66 33.05 21.11 7.12
N PHE A 67 31.97 21.81 6.79
CA PHE A 67 31.66 22.26 5.43
C PHE A 67 32.51 23.44 4.95
N LEU A 68 33.42 23.95 5.81
CA LEU A 68 34.44 24.95 5.48
C LEU A 68 35.87 24.39 5.53
N LEU A 69 36.06 23.08 5.73
CA LEU A 69 37.37 22.43 5.82
C LEU A 69 37.73 21.65 4.54
N GLU A 70 38.98 21.76 4.10
CA GLU A 70 39.58 20.90 3.07
C GLU A 70 39.88 19.49 3.64
N PRO A 71 39.75 18.38 2.87
CA PRO A 71 39.50 18.25 1.44
C PRO A 71 38.01 18.09 1.06
N TYR A 72 37.10 18.36 2.00
CA TYR A 72 35.65 18.14 1.82
C TYR A 72 34.98 19.19 0.92
N TYR A 73 35.77 20.08 0.32
CA TYR A 73 35.33 21.00 -0.72
C TYR A 73 35.00 20.35 -2.07
N SER A 74 35.05 19.03 -2.25
CA SER A 74 34.82 18.42 -3.57
C SER A 74 33.35 18.03 -3.83
N ALA A 75 32.82 18.46 -4.99
CA ALA A 75 31.45 18.31 -5.52
C ALA A 75 30.30 18.95 -4.71
N GLN A 76 30.33 18.90 -3.37
CA GLN A 76 29.30 19.49 -2.50
C GLN A 76 29.52 20.97 -2.15
N SER A 77 30.75 21.48 -2.29
CA SER A 77 31.11 22.86 -1.91
C SER A 77 30.37 23.94 -2.66
N GLN A 78 30.10 23.71 -3.96
CA GLN A 78 29.38 24.66 -4.79
C GLN A 78 27.96 24.88 -4.26
N ILE A 79 27.29 23.82 -3.81
CA ILE A 79 25.96 23.90 -3.20
C ILE A 79 26.00 24.71 -1.89
N ILE A 80 27.00 24.44 -1.04
CA ILE A 80 27.18 25.20 0.22
C ILE A 80 27.44 26.67 -0.08
N LYS A 81 28.32 26.97 -1.05
CA LYS A 81 28.62 28.34 -1.47
C LYS A 81 27.37 29.07 -1.97
N GLU A 82 26.57 28.43 -2.83
CA GLU A 82 25.31 29.00 -3.33
C GLU A 82 24.30 29.30 -2.22
N VAL A 83 24.14 28.37 -1.26
CA VAL A 83 23.28 28.58 -0.09
C VAL A 83 23.77 29.76 0.75
N ARG A 84 25.08 29.84 1.01
CA ARG A 84 25.70 30.94 1.77
C ARG A 84 25.58 32.28 1.06
N ASP A 85 25.83 32.34 -0.25
CA ASP A 85 25.71 33.55 -1.04
C ASP A 85 24.27 34.09 -1.07
N ARG A 86 23.27 33.20 -0.97
CA ARG A 86 21.87 33.58 -0.77
C ARG A 86 21.61 34.11 0.65
N LEU A 87 22.06 33.39 1.69
CA LEU A 87 21.82 33.75 3.10
C LEU A 87 22.53 35.05 3.51
N ARG A 88 23.71 35.31 2.97
CA ARG A 88 24.44 36.57 3.22
C ARG A 88 23.67 37.80 2.74
N LYS A 89 22.79 37.67 1.74
CA LYS A 89 21.92 38.77 1.28
C LYS A 89 20.83 39.11 2.29
N THR A 90 20.42 38.17 3.13
CA THR A 90 19.40 38.37 4.18
C THR A 90 20.00 38.59 5.56
N GLY A 91 21.31 38.37 5.74
CA GLY A 91 22.01 38.50 7.01
C GLY A 91 22.04 37.22 7.86
N ASP A 92 21.58 36.09 7.33
CA ASP A 92 21.34 34.85 8.09
C ASP A 92 22.33 33.71 7.75
N ASP A 93 23.62 34.00 7.55
CA ASP A 93 24.70 33.01 7.22
C ASP A 93 25.11 32.17 8.46
N SER A 94 24.14 31.54 9.14
CA SER A 94 24.35 30.67 10.30
C SER A 94 24.39 29.18 9.92
N ARG A 95 25.03 28.34 10.75
CA ARG A 95 25.11 26.88 10.53
C ARG A 95 23.73 26.28 10.29
N ASP A 96 22.77 26.59 11.16
CA ASP A 96 21.43 26.02 11.10
C ASP A 96 20.73 26.37 9.78
N GLN A 97 20.92 27.59 9.29
CA GLN A 97 20.36 28.06 8.01
C GLN A 97 21.07 27.43 6.81
N ILE A 98 22.38 27.22 6.88
CA ILE A 98 23.14 26.54 5.81
C ILE A 98 22.70 25.06 5.72
N VAL A 99 22.68 24.36 6.85
CA VAL A 99 22.26 22.95 6.95
C VAL A 99 20.81 22.77 6.53
N ALA A 100 19.93 23.72 6.87
CA ALA A 100 18.54 23.72 6.42
C ALA A 100 18.37 24.13 4.94
N GLY A 101 19.32 24.89 4.38
CA GLY A 101 19.27 25.44 3.04
C GLY A 101 19.68 24.48 1.93
N VAL A 102 20.34 23.37 2.28
CA VAL A 102 20.71 22.29 1.33
C VAL A 102 19.57 21.26 1.20
N SER A 103 19.43 20.69 0.01
CA SER A 103 18.35 19.72 -0.28
C SER A 103 18.64 18.31 0.26
N PHE A 104 17.62 17.48 0.42
CA PHE A 104 17.76 16.03 0.66
C PHE A 104 18.83 15.36 -0.23
N GLY A 105 18.88 15.73 -1.52
CA GLY A 105 19.84 15.20 -2.48
C GLY A 105 21.31 15.44 -2.09
N PHE A 106 21.61 16.58 -1.45
CA PHE A 106 22.94 16.89 -0.92
C PHE A 106 23.38 15.83 0.09
N TRP A 107 22.51 15.49 1.03
CA TRP A 107 22.77 14.51 2.09
C TRP A 107 22.95 13.10 1.53
N THR A 108 22.16 12.71 0.52
CA THR A 108 22.31 11.39 -0.13
C THR A 108 23.66 11.21 -0.82
N GLY A 109 24.31 12.31 -1.23
CA GLY A 109 25.61 12.28 -1.90
C GLY A 109 26.73 11.67 -1.06
N TRP A 110 26.62 11.71 0.28
CA TRP A 110 27.63 11.20 1.21
C TRP A 110 27.71 9.68 1.29
N PHE A 111 26.76 8.96 0.70
CA PHE A 111 26.70 7.49 0.76
C PHE A 111 27.24 6.79 -0.48
N GLY A 112 27.88 7.52 -1.40
CA GLY A 112 28.53 6.93 -2.58
C GLY A 112 29.80 6.12 -2.25
N PRO A 113 30.26 5.22 -3.15
CA PRO A 113 31.45 4.39 -2.91
C PRO A 113 32.73 5.16 -2.58
N LYS A 114 32.87 6.39 -3.09
CA LYS A 114 34.03 7.26 -2.81
C LYS A 114 34.15 7.71 -1.35
N TYR A 115 33.09 7.56 -0.55
CA TYR A 115 33.08 7.93 0.88
C TYR A 115 33.17 6.71 1.80
N GLU A 116 33.61 5.54 1.32
CA GLU A 116 33.72 4.32 2.13
C GLU A 116 34.60 4.51 3.39
N GLU A 117 35.72 5.22 3.27
CA GLU A 117 36.60 5.50 4.42
C GLU A 117 35.93 6.46 5.42
N LEU A 118 35.24 7.49 4.94
CA LEU A 118 34.48 8.41 5.80
C LEU A 118 33.32 7.68 6.49
N TRP A 119 32.69 6.73 5.79
CA TRP A 119 31.66 5.86 6.36
C TRP A 119 32.19 5.03 7.52
N ARG A 120 33.31 4.34 7.31
CA ARG A 120 33.94 3.48 8.33
C ARG A 120 34.36 4.27 9.57
N LYS A 121 34.87 5.49 9.39
CA LYS A 121 35.42 6.31 10.47
C LYS A 121 34.39 7.17 11.21
N SER A 122 33.29 7.55 10.57
CA SER A 122 32.33 8.52 11.13
C SER A 122 30.88 8.23 10.75
N LEU A 123 30.51 8.26 9.46
CA LEU A 123 29.09 8.33 9.08
C LEU A 123 28.26 7.12 9.53
N ARG A 124 28.88 5.94 9.70
CA ARG A 124 28.17 4.76 10.25
C ARG A 124 27.54 5.06 11.62
N LEU A 125 28.15 5.94 12.42
CA LEU A 125 27.66 6.30 13.76
C LEU A 125 26.36 7.13 13.72
N ALA A 126 26.00 7.72 12.57
CA ALA A 126 24.69 8.36 12.37
C ALA A 126 23.54 7.34 12.25
N PHE A 127 23.87 6.06 12.08
CA PHE A 127 22.92 4.97 11.80
C PHE A 127 23.10 3.82 12.81
N PRO A 128 22.97 4.08 14.13
CA PRO A 128 23.33 3.13 15.17
C PRO A 128 22.50 1.84 15.16
N ASN A 129 21.26 1.88 14.65
CA ASN A 129 20.35 0.72 14.63
C ASN A 129 20.28 0.02 13.26
N GLY A 130 21.23 0.29 12.36
CA GLY A 130 21.35 -0.38 11.07
C GLY A 130 22.27 -1.61 11.11
N SER A 131 22.45 -2.29 9.98
CA SER A 131 23.40 -3.40 9.82
C SER A 131 24.88 -2.96 9.93
N GLY A 132 25.14 -1.66 9.90
CA GLY A 132 26.48 -1.08 9.82
C GLY A 132 27.07 -1.05 8.41
N LEU A 133 26.37 -1.62 7.41
CA LEU A 133 26.80 -1.64 6.01
C LEU A 133 26.37 -0.35 5.30
N ARG A 134 27.31 0.37 4.66
CA ARG A 134 26.99 1.56 3.84
C ARG A 134 25.96 1.26 2.76
N LYS A 135 26.03 0.05 2.18
CA LYS A 135 25.16 -0.37 1.07
C LYS A 135 23.68 -0.37 1.48
N GLU A 136 23.35 -0.74 2.72
CA GLU A 136 21.98 -0.69 3.23
C GLU A 136 21.44 0.74 3.17
N ILE A 137 22.19 1.70 3.74
CA ILE A 137 21.77 3.10 3.79
C ILE A 137 21.75 3.71 2.39
N SER A 138 22.76 3.44 1.56
CA SER A 138 22.84 3.94 0.19
C SER A 138 21.64 3.51 -0.67
N VAL A 139 21.19 2.26 -0.56
CA VAL A 139 20.00 1.78 -1.27
C VAL A 139 18.74 2.48 -0.75
N LEU A 140 18.61 2.57 0.58
CA LEU A 140 17.43 3.15 1.23
C LEU A 140 17.28 4.65 0.92
N VAL A 141 18.36 5.44 1.05
CA VAL A 141 18.31 6.88 0.76
C VAL A 141 18.07 7.17 -0.72
N GLU A 142 18.54 6.31 -1.63
CA GLU A 142 18.32 6.48 -3.07
C GLU A 142 16.87 6.19 -3.46
N GLN A 143 16.24 5.18 -2.85
CA GLN A 143 14.80 4.93 -2.99
C GLN A 143 14.00 6.16 -2.52
N LEU A 144 14.31 6.65 -1.31
CA LEU A 144 13.63 7.79 -0.71
C LEU A 144 13.82 9.08 -1.53
N ARG A 145 15.02 9.29 -2.10
CA ARG A 145 15.30 10.42 -2.99
C ARG A 145 14.40 10.40 -4.22
N LYS A 146 14.21 9.24 -4.86
CA LYS A 146 13.31 9.07 -6.01
C LYS A 146 11.86 9.34 -5.63
N PHE A 147 11.41 8.79 -4.50
CA PHE A 147 10.05 9.00 -4.00
C PHE A 147 9.77 10.47 -3.67
N ARG A 148 10.67 11.12 -2.92
CA ARG A 148 10.60 12.55 -2.60
C ARG A 148 10.58 13.41 -3.85
N ASN A 149 11.44 13.12 -4.83
CA ASN A 149 11.47 13.89 -6.08
C ASN A 149 10.16 13.76 -6.86
N ARG A 150 9.57 12.55 -6.92
CA ARG A 150 8.26 12.33 -7.53
C ARG A 150 7.18 13.21 -6.90
N ILE A 151 7.13 13.25 -5.56
CA ILE A 151 6.19 14.10 -4.80
C ILE A 151 6.45 15.58 -5.10
N ALA A 152 7.70 16.02 -5.05
CA ALA A 152 8.09 17.41 -5.28
C ALA A 152 7.81 17.88 -6.73
N HIS A 153 7.83 16.99 -7.71
CA HIS A 153 7.47 17.29 -9.09
C HIS A 153 5.96 17.21 -9.37
N HIS A 154 5.14 16.88 -8.35
CA HIS A 154 3.70 16.66 -8.47
C HIS A 154 3.34 15.58 -9.49
N ASP A 155 4.14 14.52 -9.54
CA ASP A 155 3.88 13.36 -10.38
C ASP A 155 2.74 12.49 -9.82
N SER A 156 2.26 11.58 -10.66
CA SER A 156 1.20 10.64 -10.25
C SER A 156 1.72 9.54 -9.32
N LEU A 157 0.97 9.34 -8.24
CA LEU A 157 1.13 8.32 -7.21
C LEU A 157 0.12 7.16 -7.38
N LEU A 158 -0.73 7.17 -8.42
CA LEU A 158 -1.78 6.18 -8.62
C LEU A 158 -1.26 4.74 -8.66
N ASN A 159 -0.08 4.55 -9.25
CA ASN A 159 0.58 3.25 -9.47
C ASN A 159 1.79 3.04 -8.55
N ILE A 160 1.86 3.78 -7.45
CA ILE A 160 2.94 3.65 -6.46
C ILE A 160 2.38 2.94 -5.23
N ASP A 161 3.13 1.95 -4.75
CA ASP A 161 2.86 1.31 -3.47
C ASP A 161 3.31 2.26 -2.34
N ILE A 162 2.39 3.11 -1.89
CA ILE A 162 2.65 4.09 -0.83
C ILE A 162 3.06 3.39 0.47
N GLY A 163 2.45 2.24 0.79
CA GLY A 163 2.80 1.50 2.00
C GLY A 163 4.25 1.05 1.98
N PHE A 164 4.72 0.54 0.84
CA PHE A 164 6.12 0.18 0.65
C PHE A 164 7.07 1.38 0.81
N GLU A 165 6.77 2.52 0.19
CA GLU A 165 7.63 3.71 0.29
C GLU A 165 7.65 4.31 1.71
N MET A 166 6.50 4.32 2.39
CA MET A 166 6.40 4.80 3.77
C MET A 166 7.12 3.88 4.76
N ASN A 167 7.11 2.56 4.52
CA ASN A 167 7.93 1.64 5.30
C ASN A 167 9.42 1.97 5.17
N SER A 168 9.90 2.36 3.98
CA SER A 168 11.29 2.82 3.81
C SER A 168 11.58 4.11 4.57
N VAL A 169 10.63 5.05 4.62
CA VAL A 169 10.74 6.30 5.41
C VAL A 169 10.93 5.96 6.89
N PHE A 170 10.03 5.15 7.45
CA PHE A 170 10.09 4.77 8.86
C PHE A 170 11.30 3.90 9.18
N LYS A 171 11.72 3.03 8.24
CA LYS A 171 12.91 2.20 8.43
C LYS A 171 14.17 3.05 8.54
N LEU A 172 14.34 4.07 7.70
CA LEU A 172 15.49 4.98 7.82
C LEU A 172 15.42 5.78 9.12
N ALA A 173 14.23 6.29 9.48
CA ALA A 173 14.04 6.98 10.75
C ALA A 173 14.44 6.09 11.94
N GLU A 174 14.03 4.82 11.95
CA GLU A 174 14.31 3.87 13.03
C GLU A 174 15.79 3.51 13.13
N ILE A 175 16.47 3.39 11.99
CA ILE A 175 17.92 3.21 11.94
C ILE A 175 18.65 4.38 12.63
N ILE A 176 18.17 5.62 12.43
CA ILE A 176 18.76 6.83 13.03
C ILE A 176 18.35 6.97 14.50
N ASN A 177 17.04 6.89 14.79
CA ASN A 177 16.44 7.09 16.11
C ASN A 177 15.06 6.38 16.20
N PRO A 178 14.92 5.31 17.01
CA PRO A 178 13.68 4.56 17.17
C PRO A 178 12.51 5.37 17.76
N ASP A 179 12.79 6.31 18.65
CA ASP A 179 11.76 7.17 19.27
C ASP A 179 11.19 8.13 18.23
N ALA A 180 12.05 8.71 17.39
CA ALA A 180 11.61 9.56 16.27
C ALA A 180 10.76 8.76 15.27
N ALA A 181 11.14 7.52 14.95
CA ALA A 181 10.35 6.67 14.07
C ALA A 181 8.97 6.31 14.67
N THR A 182 8.92 6.07 15.99
CA THR A 182 7.66 5.80 16.70
C THR A 182 6.74 7.02 16.67
N TRP A 183 7.28 8.21 16.93
CA TRP A 183 6.53 9.46 16.83
C TRP A 183 6.06 9.75 15.39
N MET A 184 6.92 9.56 14.39
CA MET A 184 6.56 9.75 12.98
C MET A 184 5.38 8.86 12.56
N ARG A 185 5.38 7.58 13.00
CA ARG A 185 4.27 6.64 12.75
C ARG A 185 2.97 7.06 13.44
N SER A 186 3.03 7.69 14.62
CA SER A 186 1.82 8.09 15.36
C SER A 186 1.08 9.27 14.73
N ILE A 187 1.77 10.07 13.92
CA ILE A 187 1.20 11.21 13.18
C ILE A 187 1.03 10.91 11.68
N ASP A 188 1.25 9.66 11.24
CA ASP A 188 1.14 9.30 9.83
C ASP A 188 -0.31 9.28 9.32
N ARG A 189 -0.60 10.18 8.38
CA ARG A 189 -1.91 10.28 7.72
C ARG A 189 -1.96 9.58 6.37
N THR A 190 -0.82 9.09 5.84
CA THR A 190 -0.78 8.49 4.49
C THR A 190 -1.70 7.28 4.39
N ARG A 191 -1.85 6.51 5.47
CA ARG A 191 -2.78 5.38 5.51
C ARG A 191 -4.24 5.79 5.38
N GLU A 192 -4.68 6.77 6.15
CA GLU A 192 -6.06 7.27 6.11
C GLU A 192 -6.41 7.76 4.70
N VAL A 193 -5.48 8.51 4.10
CA VAL A 193 -5.63 8.98 2.71
C VAL A 193 -5.66 7.79 1.75
N ALA A 194 -4.82 6.77 1.93
CA ALA A 194 -4.78 5.59 1.05
C ALA A 194 -6.11 4.81 1.05
N ILE A 195 -6.75 4.68 2.22
CA ILE A 195 -8.07 4.07 2.36
C ILE A 195 -9.14 4.89 1.64
N ALA A 196 -9.05 6.22 1.74
CA ALA A 196 -9.95 7.15 1.08
C ALA A 196 -9.72 7.29 -0.43
N LYS A 197 -8.81 6.49 -1.03
CA LYS A 197 -8.57 6.50 -2.49
C LYS A 197 -9.90 6.22 -3.21
N PRO A 198 -10.35 7.14 -4.07
CA PRO A 198 -11.52 6.88 -4.90
C PRO A 198 -11.26 5.62 -5.74
N VAL A 199 -12.12 4.62 -5.58
CA VAL A 199 -12.07 3.38 -6.37
C VAL A 199 -13.24 3.38 -7.35
N ASP A 200 -12.97 2.92 -8.57
CA ASP A 200 -13.97 2.94 -9.65
C ASP A 200 -14.98 1.79 -9.57
N THR A 201 -14.72 0.74 -8.79
CA THR A 201 -15.63 -0.41 -8.72
C THR A 201 -15.66 -1.09 -7.36
N ILE A 202 -16.85 -1.16 -6.78
CA ILE A 202 -17.21 -2.28 -5.91
C ILE A 202 -17.13 -3.54 -6.80
N ASP A 203 -16.05 -4.31 -6.65
CA ASP A 203 -15.79 -5.50 -7.45
C ASP A 203 -16.00 -6.81 -6.67
N THR A 204 -16.20 -6.73 -5.35
CA THR A 204 -16.24 -7.88 -4.46
C THR A 204 -17.41 -7.81 -3.50
N VAL A 205 -18.14 -8.92 -3.39
CA VAL A 205 -19.13 -9.12 -2.33
C VAL A 205 -18.56 -10.04 -1.25
N ILE A 206 -18.67 -9.63 0.01
CA ILE A 206 -18.36 -10.45 1.18
C ILE A 206 -19.66 -11.14 1.63
N VAL A 207 -19.67 -12.47 1.67
CA VAL A 207 -20.83 -13.27 2.09
C VAL A 207 -20.55 -14.04 3.38
N PRO A 208 -21.54 -14.23 4.26
CA PRO A 208 -21.42 -15.07 5.44
C PRO A 208 -21.28 -16.52 4.99
N ALA A 209 -20.31 -17.23 5.55
CA ALA A 209 -19.81 -18.48 4.98
C ALA A 209 -19.72 -19.62 5.98
N ALA A 210 -20.55 -19.61 7.04
CA ALA A 210 -20.53 -20.64 8.10
C ALA A 210 -20.47 -22.07 7.54
N ASN A 211 -21.26 -22.36 6.51
CA ASN A 211 -21.24 -23.64 5.79
C ASN A 211 -20.74 -23.52 4.34
N ALA A 212 -20.70 -22.30 3.79
CA ALA A 212 -20.45 -22.08 2.37
C ALA A 212 -18.96 -22.15 1.99
N TRP A 213 -18.04 -21.88 2.93
CA TRP A 213 -16.61 -21.94 2.66
C TRP A 213 -16.14 -23.37 2.30
N GLY A 214 -16.55 -24.36 3.09
CA GLY A 214 -16.22 -25.77 2.81
C GLY A 214 -16.81 -26.27 1.50
N PHE A 215 -18.05 -25.86 1.17
CA PHE A 215 -18.68 -26.17 -0.10
C PHE A 215 -17.89 -25.59 -1.29
N TYR A 216 -17.46 -24.33 -1.18
CA TYR A 216 -16.58 -23.71 -2.19
C TYR A 216 -15.27 -24.48 -2.37
N GLN A 217 -14.61 -24.88 -1.29
CA GLN A 217 -13.34 -25.60 -1.37
C GLN A 217 -13.46 -26.94 -2.13
N ARG A 218 -14.58 -27.66 -1.96
CA ARG A 218 -14.82 -28.95 -2.63
C ARG A 218 -15.37 -28.80 -4.04
N HIS A 219 -16.32 -27.89 -4.24
CA HIS A 219 -17.17 -27.85 -5.43
C HIS A 219 -17.01 -26.58 -6.27
N ARG A 220 -16.17 -25.63 -5.82
CA ARG A 220 -15.86 -24.37 -6.53
C ARG A 220 -17.11 -23.59 -6.89
N ALA A 221 -18.06 -23.58 -5.96
CA ALA A 221 -19.33 -22.90 -6.13
C ALA A 221 -19.79 -22.26 -4.82
N TYR A 222 -20.64 -21.24 -4.95
CA TYR A 222 -21.39 -20.66 -3.85
C TYR A 222 -22.88 -20.75 -4.18
N VAL A 223 -23.67 -21.25 -3.23
CA VAL A 223 -25.10 -21.50 -3.39
C VAL A 223 -25.86 -20.77 -2.30
N CYS A 224 -26.94 -20.08 -2.67
CA CYS A 224 -27.78 -19.37 -1.72
C CYS A 224 -29.25 -19.41 -2.11
N GLN A 225 -30.09 -18.94 -1.18
CA GLN A 225 -31.53 -18.87 -1.34
C GLN A 225 -31.92 -18.02 -2.57
N PRO A 226 -33.01 -18.38 -3.28
CA PRO A 226 -33.44 -17.67 -4.46
C PRO A 226 -33.94 -16.26 -4.11
N GLY A 227 -33.87 -15.34 -5.09
CA GLY A 227 -34.33 -13.96 -4.92
C GLY A 227 -33.38 -13.06 -4.09
N ARG A 228 -32.22 -13.58 -3.68
CA ARG A 228 -31.20 -12.77 -2.99
C ARG A 228 -30.50 -11.86 -4.00
N TYR A 229 -30.64 -10.55 -3.83
CA TYR A 229 -30.02 -9.57 -4.71
C TYR A 229 -28.49 -9.52 -4.53
N PHE A 230 -27.76 -9.42 -5.64
CA PHE A 230 -26.33 -9.13 -5.68
C PHE A 230 -26.05 -8.05 -6.73
N GLN A 231 -25.23 -7.06 -6.38
CA GLN A 231 -24.67 -6.10 -7.33
C GLN A 231 -23.83 -6.82 -8.39
N LYS A 232 -23.55 -6.14 -9.50
CA LYS A 232 -22.67 -6.66 -10.55
C LYS A 232 -21.22 -6.56 -10.08
N VAL A 233 -20.76 -7.60 -9.39
CA VAL A 233 -19.41 -7.77 -8.86
C VAL A 233 -18.68 -8.89 -9.60
N GLN A 234 -17.36 -8.88 -9.55
CA GLN A 234 -16.50 -9.85 -10.22
C GLN A 234 -16.05 -10.98 -9.29
N SER A 235 -16.07 -10.77 -7.98
CA SER A 235 -15.49 -11.68 -7.00
C SER A 235 -16.36 -11.88 -5.76
N ILE A 236 -16.16 -13.01 -5.07
CA ILE A 236 -16.81 -13.31 -3.79
C ILE A 236 -15.73 -13.55 -2.73
N ALA A 237 -15.83 -12.84 -1.62
CA ALA A 237 -15.06 -13.13 -0.41
C ALA A 237 -15.95 -13.84 0.62
N PHE A 238 -15.40 -14.83 1.32
CA PHE A 238 -16.13 -15.61 2.32
C PHE A 238 -15.76 -15.14 3.73
N TYR A 239 -16.78 -14.83 4.54
CA TYR A 239 -16.62 -14.49 5.95
C TYR A 239 -17.11 -15.64 6.84
N SER A 240 -16.20 -16.36 7.47
CA SER A 240 -16.48 -17.41 8.47
C SER A 240 -15.40 -17.42 9.53
N ASP A 241 -15.66 -18.07 10.67
CA ASP A 241 -14.68 -18.16 11.78
C ASP A 241 -14.18 -16.80 12.23
N ARG A 242 -15.09 -15.80 12.15
CA ARG A 242 -14.84 -14.40 12.45
C ARG A 242 -13.77 -13.72 11.59
N ARG A 243 -13.38 -14.29 10.45
CA ARG A 243 -12.38 -13.71 9.53
C ARG A 243 -12.84 -13.75 8.07
N ILE A 244 -12.20 -12.96 7.21
CA ILE A 244 -12.29 -13.14 5.77
C ILE A 244 -11.32 -14.26 5.37
N GLN A 245 -11.82 -15.24 4.63
CA GLN A 245 -11.02 -16.38 4.19
C GLN A 245 -9.94 -15.96 3.19
N PRO A 246 -8.77 -16.63 3.17
CA PRO A 246 -7.56 -16.14 2.52
C PRO A 246 -7.62 -16.10 1.00
N VAL A 247 -8.63 -16.72 0.38
CA VAL A 247 -8.80 -16.78 -1.07
C VAL A 247 -10.11 -16.12 -1.46
N ILE A 248 -10.02 -15.20 -2.42
CA ILE A 248 -11.14 -14.49 -3.02
C ILE A 248 -11.29 -15.00 -4.46
N PRO A 249 -12.19 -15.97 -4.72
CA PRO A 249 -12.45 -16.42 -6.07
C PRO A 249 -13.17 -15.38 -6.94
N GLN A 250 -12.84 -15.42 -8.23
CA GLN A 250 -13.60 -14.76 -9.29
C GLN A 250 -14.88 -15.54 -9.59
N ILE A 251 -15.97 -14.81 -9.81
CA ILE A 251 -17.24 -15.31 -10.32
C ILE A 251 -17.06 -15.59 -11.83
N LYS A 252 -17.10 -16.86 -12.21
CA LYS A 252 -17.08 -17.28 -13.63
C LYS A 252 -18.46 -17.16 -14.25
N ASN A 253 -19.48 -17.67 -13.55
CA ASN A 253 -20.86 -17.62 -14.01
C ASN A 253 -21.79 -17.46 -12.79
N ARG A 254 -22.91 -16.78 -13.01
CA ARG A 254 -24.01 -16.66 -12.04
C ARG A 254 -25.29 -17.17 -12.70
N TYR A 255 -26.02 -18.03 -11.99
CA TYR A 255 -27.29 -18.57 -12.41
C TYR A 255 -28.34 -18.30 -11.34
N ASP A 256 -29.33 -17.51 -11.70
CA ASP A 256 -30.44 -17.17 -10.83
C ASP A 256 -31.60 -18.15 -11.08
N ASN A 257 -32.32 -18.50 -10.02
CA ASN A 257 -33.54 -19.33 -10.08
C ASN A 257 -33.35 -20.73 -10.72
N VAL A 258 -32.28 -21.42 -10.34
CA VAL A 258 -31.97 -22.78 -10.80
C VAL A 258 -32.78 -23.81 -10.01
N ARG A 259 -33.49 -24.69 -10.71
CA ARG A 259 -34.18 -25.84 -10.10
C ARG A 259 -33.17 -26.91 -9.71
N CYS A 260 -33.02 -27.16 -8.42
CA CYS A 260 -32.15 -28.18 -7.87
C CYS A 260 -32.92 -29.50 -7.69
N ASN A 261 -32.77 -30.41 -8.65
CA ASN A 261 -33.25 -31.79 -8.58
C ASN A 261 -32.38 -32.70 -9.48
N LEU A 262 -32.49 -34.01 -9.27
CA LEU A 262 -31.64 -35.00 -9.94
C LEU A 262 -31.82 -35.04 -11.47
N ALA A 263 -33.04 -34.80 -11.95
CA ALA A 263 -33.33 -34.78 -13.39
C ALA A 263 -32.61 -33.59 -14.07
N GLU A 264 -32.65 -32.42 -13.47
CA GLU A 264 -31.99 -31.22 -13.98
C GLU A 264 -30.46 -31.33 -13.90
N ALA A 265 -29.92 -31.90 -12.81
CA ALA A 265 -28.50 -32.20 -12.69
C ALA A 265 -28.00 -33.07 -13.85
N ARG A 266 -28.69 -34.20 -14.12
CA ARG A 266 -28.36 -35.12 -15.21
C ARG A 266 -28.47 -34.46 -16.58
N ARG A 267 -29.55 -33.69 -16.82
CA ARG A 267 -29.77 -32.96 -18.07
C ARG A 267 -28.62 -31.99 -18.36
N LEU A 268 -28.23 -31.18 -17.38
CA LEU A 268 -27.16 -30.20 -17.52
C LEU A 268 -25.78 -30.85 -17.68
N GLN A 269 -25.52 -31.96 -16.98
CA GLN A 269 -24.28 -32.73 -17.13
C GLN A 269 -24.12 -33.39 -18.51
N ALA A 270 -25.22 -33.71 -19.19
CA ALA A 270 -25.23 -34.24 -20.56
C ALA A 270 -25.09 -33.14 -21.64
N SER A 271 -25.06 -31.86 -21.25
CA SER A 271 -24.94 -30.75 -22.21
C SER A 271 -23.57 -30.70 -22.89
N SER A 272 -23.55 -30.21 -24.13
CA SER A 272 -22.30 -29.87 -24.84
C SER A 272 -21.63 -28.63 -24.27
N SER A 273 -22.36 -27.76 -23.57
CA SER A 273 -21.83 -26.55 -22.93
C SER A 273 -21.01 -26.91 -21.68
N ARG A 274 -19.75 -26.44 -21.62
CA ARG A 274 -18.88 -26.63 -20.45
C ARG A 274 -19.48 -26.00 -19.19
N ASP A 275 -20.11 -24.83 -19.34
CA ASP A 275 -20.63 -24.07 -18.21
C ASP A 275 -21.91 -24.72 -17.65
N GLU A 276 -22.79 -25.24 -18.52
CA GLU A 276 -23.94 -26.02 -18.09
C GLU A 276 -23.53 -27.31 -17.39
N ARG A 277 -22.51 -28.02 -17.89
CA ARG A 277 -21.99 -29.22 -17.20
C ARG A 277 -21.48 -28.91 -15.80
N LYS A 278 -20.79 -27.78 -15.61
CA LYS A 278 -20.35 -27.33 -14.28
C LYS A 278 -21.52 -26.99 -13.37
N LEU A 279 -22.56 -26.33 -13.89
CA LEU A 279 -23.78 -26.08 -13.12
C LEU A 279 -24.46 -27.40 -12.72
N GLY A 280 -24.56 -28.37 -13.64
CA GLY A 280 -25.12 -29.69 -13.35
C GLY A 280 -24.32 -30.47 -12.30
N GLN A 281 -22.99 -30.35 -12.28
CA GLN A 281 -22.14 -30.89 -11.22
C GLN A 281 -22.37 -30.20 -9.87
N ALA A 282 -22.54 -28.86 -9.86
CA ALA A 282 -22.83 -28.11 -8.64
C ALA A 282 -24.22 -28.46 -8.07
N ILE A 283 -25.23 -28.67 -8.91
CA ILE A 283 -26.56 -29.15 -8.48
C ILE A 283 -26.44 -30.55 -7.86
N GLN A 284 -25.72 -31.46 -8.50
CA GLN A 284 -25.50 -32.80 -7.96
C GLN A 284 -24.82 -32.74 -6.58
N ALA A 285 -23.78 -31.90 -6.44
CA ALA A 285 -23.09 -31.72 -5.16
C ALA A 285 -24.00 -31.19 -4.05
N VAL A 286 -24.91 -30.26 -4.35
CA VAL A 286 -25.92 -29.78 -3.39
C VAL A 286 -26.82 -30.92 -2.92
N LEU A 287 -27.28 -31.78 -3.84
CA LEU A 287 -28.11 -32.94 -3.50
C LEU A 287 -27.34 -34.01 -2.72
N ASP A 288 -26.08 -34.27 -3.08
CA ASP A 288 -25.21 -35.25 -2.41
C ASP A 288 -24.85 -34.81 -0.97
N GLU A 289 -24.75 -33.51 -0.72
CA GLU A 289 -24.61 -32.93 0.63
C GLU A 289 -25.94 -32.86 1.40
N GLY A 290 -27.03 -33.41 0.84
CA GLY A 290 -28.31 -33.59 1.54
C GLY A 290 -29.20 -32.35 1.59
N TRP A 291 -28.99 -31.37 0.70
CA TRP A 291 -29.84 -30.18 0.65
C TRP A 291 -31.19 -30.51 -0.02
N ASP A 292 -32.25 -29.81 0.41
CA ASP A 292 -33.59 -30.02 -0.12
C ASP A 292 -33.68 -29.66 -1.61
N THR A 293 -34.50 -30.43 -2.34
CA THR A 293 -34.89 -30.04 -3.70
C THR A 293 -35.67 -28.73 -3.68
N GLY A 294 -35.37 -27.83 -4.61
CA GLY A 294 -35.99 -26.50 -4.60
C GLY A 294 -35.37 -25.60 -5.64
N THR A 295 -35.59 -24.30 -5.52
CA THR A 295 -34.98 -23.30 -6.38
C THR A 295 -33.86 -22.60 -5.62
N TYR A 296 -32.70 -22.45 -6.24
CA TYR A 296 -31.54 -21.79 -5.62
C TYR A 296 -30.86 -20.85 -6.62
N GLN A 297 -29.94 -20.06 -6.10
CA GLN A 297 -29.04 -19.22 -6.89
C GLN A 297 -27.61 -19.75 -6.78
N PHE A 298 -26.96 -19.97 -7.92
CA PHE A 298 -25.63 -20.56 -8.02
C PHE A 298 -24.61 -19.56 -8.57
N PHE A 299 -23.43 -19.55 -7.97
CA PHE A 299 -22.25 -18.88 -8.47
C PHE A 299 -21.18 -19.93 -8.70
N ILE A 300 -20.72 -20.06 -9.94
CA ILE A 300 -19.58 -20.91 -10.29
C ILE A 300 -18.32 -20.06 -10.17
N LEU A 301 -17.34 -20.56 -9.41
CA LEU A 301 -16.20 -19.79 -8.93
C LEU A 301 -14.88 -20.36 -9.46
N SER A 302 -13.84 -19.53 -9.53
CA SER A 302 -12.46 -20.01 -9.76
C SER A 302 -11.99 -20.86 -8.58
N GLY A 303 -11.11 -21.84 -8.87
CA GLY A 303 -10.50 -22.67 -7.82
C GLY A 303 -9.46 -21.89 -7.00
N PRO A 304 -9.06 -22.37 -5.81
CA PRO A 304 -8.07 -21.69 -4.99
C PRO A 304 -6.72 -21.45 -5.68
N ASP A 305 -6.29 -22.40 -6.51
CA ASP A 305 -5.02 -22.35 -7.25
C ASP A 305 -5.16 -21.74 -8.66
N ASP A 306 -6.36 -21.27 -9.02
CA ASP A 306 -6.62 -20.64 -10.31
C ASP A 306 -6.02 -19.21 -10.31
N PRO A 307 -5.25 -18.80 -11.34
CA PRO A 307 -4.69 -17.45 -11.43
C PRO A 307 -5.72 -16.31 -11.37
N ALA A 308 -7.00 -16.60 -11.64
CA ALA A 308 -8.08 -15.64 -11.49
C ALA A 308 -8.55 -15.43 -10.04
N SER A 309 -8.17 -16.30 -9.11
CA SER A 309 -8.43 -16.12 -7.68
C SER A 309 -7.36 -15.24 -7.05
N VAL A 310 -7.77 -14.38 -6.12
CA VAL A 310 -6.86 -13.47 -5.42
C VAL A 310 -6.59 -13.99 -4.01
N ALA A 311 -5.31 -14.12 -3.67
CA ALA A 311 -4.88 -14.44 -2.31
C ALA A 311 -4.77 -13.17 -1.47
N LEU A 312 -5.42 -13.13 -0.31
CA LEU A 312 -5.28 -12.03 0.65
C LEU A 312 -3.85 -11.97 1.18
N LYS A 313 -3.29 -10.76 1.23
CA LYS A 313 -1.94 -10.50 1.76
C LYS A 313 -1.91 -10.56 3.29
N ASN A 314 -2.99 -10.11 3.93
CA ASN A 314 -3.13 -10.01 5.38
C ASN A 314 -4.35 -10.79 5.84
N GLU A 315 -4.28 -11.38 7.02
CA GLU A 315 -5.45 -11.98 7.66
C GLU A 315 -6.34 -10.86 8.24
N LEU A 316 -7.61 -10.85 7.83
CA LEU A 316 -8.60 -9.85 8.28
C LEU A 316 -9.58 -10.50 9.26
N THR A 317 -9.28 -10.37 10.55
CA THR A 317 -10.04 -10.99 11.65
C THR A 317 -10.85 -9.96 12.41
N ASN A 318 -12.08 -10.31 12.76
CA ASN A 318 -12.96 -9.50 13.58
C ASN A 318 -12.69 -9.71 15.07
N THR A 319 -12.04 -8.73 15.70
CA THR A 319 -11.66 -8.74 17.13
C THR A 319 -12.75 -8.19 18.06
N ARG A 320 -13.77 -7.48 17.54
CA ARG A 320 -14.83 -6.84 18.38
C ARG A 320 -15.73 -7.87 19.05
N THR A 321 -16.16 -7.66 20.29
CA THR A 321 -17.12 -8.53 21.01
C THR A 321 -18.39 -7.77 21.38
N GLY A 322 -19.52 -8.46 21.60
CA GLY A 322 -20.79 -7.87 22.05
C GLY A 322 -21.89 -7.77 20.97
N ARG A 323 -23.04 -7.18 21.31
CA ARG A 323 -24.28 -7.17 20.47
C ARG A 323 -24.11 -6.49 19.09
N SER A 324 -23.06 -5.69 18.88
CA SER A 324 -22.73 -5.00 17.63
C SER A 324 -21.51 -5.58 16.89
N SER A 325 -21.00 -6.74 17.30
CA SER A 325 -19.77 -7.29 16.71
C SER A 325 -19.96 -8.01 15.38
N ALA A 326 -21.18 -8.20 14.88
CA ALA A 326 -21.42 -8.95 13.65
C ALA A 326 -20.99 -8.13 12.41
N PHE A 327 -19.90 -8.55 11.76
CA PHE A 327 -19.31 -7.85 10.61
C PHE A 327 -20.13 -8.04 9.31
N VAL A 328 -20.51 -9.28 8.98
CA VAL A 328 -21.42 -9.57 7.85
C VAL A 328 -22.67 -10.27 8.37
N ARG A 329 -23.84 -9.62 8.21
CA ARG A 329 -25.15 -10.23 8.54
C ARG A 329 -25.86 -10.82 7.32
N LYS A 330 -25.82 -10.12 6.18
CA LYS A 330 -26.36 -10.58 4.90
C LYS A 330 -25.26 -10.65 3.86
N GLN A 331 -24.76 -9.51 3.41
CA GLN A 331 -23.56 -9.39 2.60
C GLN A 331 -22.99 -7.99 2.78
N ARG A 332 -21.72 -7.82 2.43
CA ARG A 332 -21.04 -6.52 2.38
C ARG A 332 -20.38 -6.36 1.02
N TYR A 333 -20.14 -5.13 0.62
CA TYR A 333 -19.54 -4.81 -0.68
C TYR A 333 -18.26 -4.03 -0.45
N THR A 334 -17.23 -4.35 -1.20
CA THR A 334 -15.90 -3.76 -1.11
C THR A 334 -15.17 -3.94 -2.45
N SER A 335 -13.89 -3.61 -2.49
CA SER A 335 -12.99 -3.93 -3.60
C SER A 335 -11.85 -4.83 -3.16
N ILE A 336 -11.28 -5.61 -4.09
CA ILE A 336 -10.01 -6.34 -3.88
C ILE A 336 -8.92 -5.37 -3.40
N HIS A 337 -8.91 -4.13 -3.91
CA HIS A 337 -7.98 -3.09 -3.45
C HIS A 337 -8.13 -2.80 -1.96
N GLN A 338 -9.34 -2.54 -1.47
CA GLN A 338 -9.59 -2.30 -0.03
C GLN A 338 -9.20 -3.52 0.81
N LEU A 339 -9.57 -4.73 0.35
CA LEU A 339 -9.21 -5.98 1.01
C LEU A 339 -7.69 -6.19 1.16
N HIS A 340 -6.87 -5.70 0.22
CA HIS A 340 -5.42 -5.77 0.33
C HIS A 340 -4.78 -4.75 1.26
N HIS A 341 -5.43 -3.61 1.51
CA HIS A 341 -4.86 -2.49 2.27
C HIS A 341 -5.45 -2.34 3.67
N ALA A 342 -6.55 -3.05 3.97
CA ALA A 342 -7.10 -3.14 5.32
C ALA A 342 -6.10 -3.83 6.27
N GLN A 343 -6.00 -3.34 7.51
CA GLN A 343 -5.33 -4.07 8.60
C GLN A 343 -6.34 -4.62 9.60
N ASP A 344 -7.50 -3.99 9.70
CA ASP A 344 -8.64 -4.51 10.45
C ASP A 344 -9.82 -4.70 9.50
N ILE A 345 -10.63 -5.71 9.76
CA ILE A 345 -11.81 -6.00 8.95
C ILE A 345 -12.82 -4.84 8.92
N TRP A 346 -12.83 -4.01 9.97
CA TRP A 346 -13.67 -2.82 10.10
C TRP A 346 -13.15 -1.60 9.32
N ASP A 347 -11.99 -1.70 8.67
CA ASP A 347 -11.49 -0.72 7.69
C ASP A 347 -12.26 -0.82 6.34
N LEU A 348 -12.92 -1.96 6.10
CA LEU A 348 -13.69 -2.25 4.87
C LEU A 348 -15.05 -1.57 4.87
#